data_AF-A0A317HRY1-F1
#
_entry.id   AF-A0A317HRY1-F1
#
_cell.length_a   1.000
_cell.length_b   1.000
_cell.length_c   1.000
_cell.angle_alpha   90.00
_cell.angle_beta   90.00
_cell.angle_gamma   90.00
#
_symmetry.space_group_name_H-M   'P 1'
#
loop_
_entity.id
_entity.type
_entity.pdbx_description
1 polymer ?
#
loop_
_entity_poly.entity_id
_entity_poly.type
_entity_poly.pdbx_seq_one_letter_code
_entity_poly.pdbx_strand_id
1 'polypeptide(L)'
;PPFEPGSDARYELDESLDLTTVRPMIAKPFSPGNAFPAEEVARERITFDKALIGSCTNGSYDDLLSAALVIRAGRAAGVRRTEKDLVVFPGSGGVARLIERPDVRLGDESIADVFRSVGGQIRQSWCGPCFGQGPDALQRGQRAITSFNRNWQNRMGVGGEGYLASPAVVAASALVGYMAPPSELGLRWDANQFGI
;
A
#
# COMPACT_ATOMS: atom_id res chain seq x y z
N PRO A 1 5.27 5.50 -33.58
CA PRO A 1 4.58 6.81 -33.42
C PRO A 1 3.73 6.80 -32.15
N PRO A 2 3.74 7.87 -31.33
CA PRO A 2 2.76 8.02 -30.26
C PRO A 2 1.36 8.17 -30.88
N PHE A 3 0.35 7.62 -30.20
CA PHE A 3 -1.06 7.82 -30.53
C PHE A 3 -1.65 8.77 -29.49
N GLU A 4 -2.39 9.79 -29.93
CA GLU A 4 -3.02 10.78 -29.07
C GLU A 4 -4.51 10.93 -29.47
N PRO A 5 -5.41 11.30 -28.54
CA PRO A 5 -6.78 11.66 -28.90
C PRO A 5 -6.81 12.77 -29.95
N GLY A 6 -7.67 12.64 -30.97
CA GLY A 6 -7.87 13.68 -31.97
C GLY A 6 -8.48 14.94 -31.36
N SER A 7 -8.23 16.10 -31.97
CA SER A 7 -8.78 17.38 -31.51
C SER A 7 -10.32 17.46 -31.56
N ASP A 8 -10.96 16.53 -32.28
CA ASP A 8 -12.41 16.39 -32.44
C ASP A 8 -13.02 15.30 -31.54
N ALA A 9 -12.22 14.70 -30.64
CA ALA A 9 -12.71 13.73 -29.67
C ALA A 9 -13.83 14.31 -28.80
N ARG A 10 -14.86 13.50 -28.56
CA ARG A 10 -16.00 13.86 -27.71
C ARG A 10 -16.15 12.82 -26.61
N TYR A 11 -16.24 13.29 -25.38
CA TYR A 11 -16.42 12.46 -24.20
C TYR A 11 -17.86 12.57 -23.71
N GLU A 12 -18.45 11.46 -23.26
CA GLU A 12 -19.78 11.46 -22.64
C GLU A 12 -19.75 12.16 -21.27
N LEU A 13 -18.64 12.02 -20.56
CA LEU A 13 -18.34 12.68 -19.30
C LEU A 13 -16.93 13.29 -19.38
N ASP A 14 -16.82 14.58 -19.03
CA ASP A 14 -15.57 15.32 -18.96
C ASP A 14 -15.47 15.96 -17.57
N GLU A 15 -14.68 15.34 -16.69
CA GLU A 15 -14.52 15.74 -15.29
C GLU A 15 -13.08 16.16 -15.04
N SER A 16 -12.91 17.31 -14.36
CA SER A 16 -11.60 17.81 -13.93
C SER A 16 -11.35 17.50 -12.46
N LEU A 17 -10.23 16.85 -12.18
CA LEU A 17 -9.80 16.52 -10.82
C LEU A 17 -8.60 17.39 -10.42
N ASP A 18 -8.77 18.21 -9.38
CA ASP A 18 -7.67 18.97 -8.80
C ASP A 18 -6.81 18.06 -7.92
N LEU A 19 -5.63 17.69 -8.44
CA LEU A 19 -4.68 16.81 -7.74
C LEU A 19 -4.16 17.40 -6.43
N THR A 20 -4.24 18.72 -6.22
CA THR A 20 -3.82 19.36 -4.96
C THR A 20 -4.75 19.03 -3.79
N THR A 21 -5.97 18.58 -4.09
CA THR A 21 -6.98 18.16 -3.11
C THR A 21 -6.90 16.67 -2.76
N VAL A 22 -6.11 15.90 -3.51
CA VAL A 22 -5.94 14.47 -3.27
C VAL A 22 -5.17 14.25 -1.98
N ARG A 23 -5.76 13.46 -1.09
CA ARG A 23 -5.20 13.07 0.20
C ARG A 23 -5.15 11.54 0.31
N PRO A 24 -4.36 10.98 1.23
CA PRO A 24 -4.39 9.55 1.50
C PRO A 24 -5.80 9.08 1.87
N MET A 25 -6.25 7.98 1.26
CA MET A 25 -7.58 7.42 1.47
C MET A 25 -7.49 5.96 1.92
N ILE A 26 -8.53 5.49 2.62
CA ILE A 26 -8.75 4.08 2.97
C ILE A 26 -10.17 3.69 2.56
N ALA A 27 -10.30 2.67 1.71
CA ALA A 27 -11.58 2.07 1.36
C ALA A 27 -11.94 0.96 2.34
N LYS A 28 -13.06 1.13 3.05
CA LYS A 28 -13.59 0.15 3.99
C LYS A 28 -14.31 -0.98 3.23
N PRO A 29 -14.37 -2.20 3.78
CA PRO A 29 -15.19 -3.27 3.21
C PRO A 29 -16.67 -2.83 3.07
N PHE A 30 -17.46 -3.39 2.16
CA PHE A 30 -17.12 -4.37 1.12
C PHE A 30 -17.20 -3.78 -0.29
N SER A 31 -16.76 -2.53 -0.47
CA SER A 31 -16.75 -1.85 -1.76
C SER A 31 -15.47 -1.03 -1.94
N PRO A 32 -14.78 -1.13 -3.10
CA PRO A 32 -13.65 -0.25 -3.39
C PRO A 32 -14.01 1.23 -3.40
N GLY A 33 -15.28 1.57 -3.68
CA GLY A 33 -15.78 2.95 -3.65
C GLY A 33 -16.16 3.46 -2.26
N ASN A 34 -16.14 2.61 -1.22
CA ASN A 34 -16.44 3.01 0.17
C ASN A 34 -15.21 3.65 0.83
N ALA A 35 -14.67 4.69 0.18
CA ALA A 35 -13.40 5.33 0.51
C ALA A 35 -13.57 6.57 1.38
N PHE A 36 -12.76 6.65 2.43
CA PHE A 36 -12.73 7.75 3.38
C PHE A 36 -11.31 8.29 3.51
N PRO A 37 -11.14 9.55 3.91
CA PRO A 37 -9.84 10.11 4.24
C PRO A 37 -9.15 9.27 5.31
N ALA A 38 -7.88 8.94 5.10
CA ALA A 38 -7.14 8.08 6.01
C ALA A 38 -7.05 8.69 7.42
N GLU A 39 -6.96 10.01 7.52
CA GLU A 39 -6.94 10.73 8.81
C GLU A 39 -8.26 10.58 9.58
N GLU A 40 -9.40 10.44 8.89
CA GLU A 40 -10.69 10.20 9.53
C GLU A 40 -10.76 8.75 10.05
N VAL A 41 -10.34 7.79 9.23
CA VAL A 41 -10.28 6.37 9.61
C VAL A 41 -9.31 6.14 10.78
N ALA A 42 -8.20 6.87 10.84
CA ALA A 42 -7.24 6.78 11.94
C ALA A 42 -7.85 7.08 13.32
N ARG A 43 -8.86 7.96 13.38
CA ARG A 43 -9.56 8.30 14.63
C ARG A 43 -10.35 7.13 15.21
N GLU A 44 -10.77 6.18 14.35
CA GLU A 44 -11.50 4.98 14.76
C GLU A 44 -10.58 3.92 15.38
N ARG A 45 -9.25 4.05 15.24
CA ARG A 45 -8.24 3.12 15.78
C ARG A 45 -8.51 1.65 15.41
N ILE A 46 -9.00 1.42 14.19
CA ILE A 46 -9.29 0.07 13.68
C ILE A 46 -7.98 -0.70 13.55
N THR A 47 -7.86 -1.80 14.28
CA THR A 47 -6.73 -2.72 14.19
C THR A 47 -6.96 -3.77 13.11
N PHE A 48 -5.87 -4.42 12.71
CA PHE A 48 -5.86 -5.47 11.70
C PHE A 48 -4.86 -6.58 12.07
N ASP A 49 -4.90 -7.68 11.32
CA ASP A 49 -4.03 -8.83 11.51
C ASP A 49 -2.83 -8.80 10.56
N LYS A 50 -3.07 -8.38 9.31
CA LYS A 50 -2.04 -8.37 8.25
C LYS A 50 -2.01 -7.04 7.50
N ALA A 51 -0.81 -6.52 7.23
CA ALA A 51 -0.55 -5.46 6.27
C ALA A 51 0.02 -6.07 4.99
N LEU A 52 -0.68 -5.93 3.87
CA LEU A 52 -0.34 -6.61 2.61
C LEU A 52 -0.06 -5.58 1.51
N ILE A 53 1.19 -5.48 1.06
CA ILE A 53 1.61 -4.56 -0.01
C ILE A 53 1.90 -5.34 -1.29
N GLY A 54 1.51 -4.82 -2.46
CA GLY A 54 1.92 -5.38 -3.75
C GLY A 54 0.79 -5.91 -4.63
N SER A 55 1.01 -7.10 -5.19
CA SER A 55 0.18 -7.74 -6.23
C SER A 55 0.29 -7.02 -7.58
N CYS A 56 -0.67 -7.25 -8.48
CA CYS A 56 -0.66 -6.67 -9.82
C CYS A 56 -0.93 -5.15 -9.86
N THR A 57 -1.60 -4.59 -8.84
CA THR A 57 -2.01 -3.18 -8.85
C THR A 57 -0.93 -2.25 -8.29
N ASN A 58 -0.34 -2.60 -7.14
CA ASN A 58 0.60 -1.72 -6.45
C ASN A 58 1.87 -2.46 -6.05
N GLY A 59 2.40 -3.25 -6.98
CA GLY A 59 3.63 -4.02 -6.82
C GLY A 59 4.76 -3.60 -7.77
N SER A 60 4.65 -2.43 -8.42
CA SER A 60 5.76 -1.89 -9.22
C SER A 60 6.95 -1.50 -8.33
N TYR A 61 8.08 -1.17 -8.95
CA TYR A 61 9.25 -0.68 -8.20
C TYR A 61 8.90 0.59 -7.41
N ASP A 62 8.21 1.53 -8.06
CA ASP A 62 7.85 2.80 -7.45
C ASP A 62 6.83 2.58 -6.32
N ASP A 63 5.78 1.77 -6.52
CA ASP A 63 4.84 1.44 -5.43
C ASP A 63 5.55 0.93 -4.16
N LEU A 64 6.54 0.04 -4.34
CA LEU A 64 7.31 -0.54 -3.24
C LEU A 64 8.29 0.45 -2.64
N LEU A 65 8.88 1.33 -3.45
CA LEU A 65 9.73 2.40 -2.98
C LEU A 65 8.96 3.40 -2.11
N SER A 66 7.71 3.71 -2.47
CA SER A 66 6.87 4.66 -1.72
C SER A 66 6.65 4.16 -0.29
N ALA A 67 6.34 2.87 -0.16
CA ALA A 67 6.25 2.19 1.14
C ALA A 67 7.60 2.16 1.88
N ALA A 68 8.71 1.89 1.19
CA ALA A 68 10.04 1.88 1.79
C ALA A 68 10.46 3.26 2.32
N LEU A 69 10.14 4.34 1.61
CA LEU A 69 10.42 5.71 2.07
C LEU A 69 9.68 6.05 3.38
N VAL A 70 8.42 5.61 3.52
CA VAL A 70 7.68 5.73 4.78
C VAL A 70 8.35 4.93 5.90
N ILE A 71 8.78 3.71 5.62
CA ILE A 71 9.48 2.87 6.61
C ILE A 71 10.81 3.49 7.04
N ARG A 72 11.60 4.00 6.09
CA ARG A 72 12.86 4.70 6.37
C ARG A 72 12.63 5.92 7.25
N ALA A 73 11.61 6.71 6.95
CA ALA A 73 11.26 7.88 7.76
C ALA A 73 10.77 7.48 9.17
N GLY A 74 9.94 6.43 9.27
CA GLY A 74 9.53 5.86 10.56
C GLY A 74 10.71 5.34 11.39
N ARG A 75 11.71 4.71 10.75
CA ARG A 75 12.96 4.29 11.40
C ARG A 75 13.77 5.48 11.93
N ALA A 76 13.84 6.57 11.18
CA ALA A 76 14.46 7.81 11.63
C ALA A 76 13.72 8.43 12.84
N ALA A 77 12.41 8.21 12.93
CA ALA A 77 11.58 8.59 14.08
C ALA A 77 11.64 7.59 15.26
N GLY A 78 12.48 6.55 15.18
CA GLY A 78 12.71 5.59 16.26
C GLY A 78 11.92 4.29 16.18
N VAL A 79 11.06 4.10 15.18
CA VAL A 79 10.31 2.84 14.99
C VAL A 79 11.26 1.76 14.47
N ARG A 80 11.39 0.64 15.20
CA ARG A 80 12.36 -0.42 14.87
C ARG A 80 11.76 -1.64 14.19
N ARG A 81 10.45 -1.85 14.34
CA ARG A 81 9.72 -3.00 13.81
C ARG A 81 8.28 -2.62 13.51
N THR A 82 7.60 -3.40 12.68
CA THR A 82 6.15 -3.28 12.53
C THR A 82 5.43 -3.86 13.76
N GLU A 83 4.30 -3.25 14.12
CA GLU A 83 3.39 -3.73 15.17
C GLU A 83 2.51 -4.89 14.68
N LYS A 84 2.32 -4.98 13.36
CA LYS A 84 1.54 -6.02 12.67
C LYS A 84 2.36 -6.66 11.54
N ASP A 85 1.96 -7.85 11.13
CA ASP A 85 2.66 -8.59 10.06
C ASP A 85 2.62 -7.81 8.75
N LEU A 86 3.80 -7.41 8.25
CA LEU A 86 3.96 -6.78 6.95
C LEU A 86 4.44 -7.80 5.92
N VAL A 87 3.63 -8.04 4.90
CA VAL A 87 3.94 -8.97 3.81
C VAL A 87 3.90 -8.25 2.47
N VAL A 88 4.95 -8.41 1.67
CA VAL A 88 5.18 -7.68 0.43
C VAL A 88 5.23 -8.65 -0.75
N PHE A 89 4.48 -8.33 -1.81
CA PHE A 89 4.34 -9.13 -3.02
C PHE A 89 4.77 -8.32 -4.26
N PRO A 90 6.03 -8.42 -4.72
CA PRO A 90 6.48 -7.70 -5.91
C PRO A 90 5.64 -8.08 -7.14
N GLY A 91 5.29 -7.10 -7.96
CA GLY A 91 4.34 -7.26 -9.07
C GLY A 91 4.84 -8.15 -10.21
N SER A 92 6.16 -8.34 -10.31
CA SER A 92 6.78 -9.31 -11.22
C SER A 92 8.11 -9.80 -10.68
N GLY A 93 8.60 -10.95 -11.18
CA GLY A 93 9.94 -11.44 -10.82
C GLY A 93 11.06 -10.49 -11.25
N GLY A 94 10.82 -9.63 -12.25
CA GLY A 94 11.73 -8.54 -12.62
C GLY A 94 11.80 -7.47 -11.53
N VAL A 95 10.64 -7.02 -11.03
CA VAL A 95 10.58 -6.08 -9.89
C VAL A 95 11.18 -6.72 -8.63
N ALA A 96 10.89 -7.99 -8.37
CA ALA A 96 11.46 -8.72 -7.23
C ALA A 96 13.00 -8.71 -7.22
N ARG A 97 13.64 -8.81 -8.40
CA ARG A 97 15.10 -8.66 -8.52
C ARG A 97 15.57 -7.21 -8.44
N LEU A 98 14.75 -6.28 -8.92
CA LEU A 98 15.11 -4.86 -8.96
C LEU A 98 15.11 -4.23 -7.57
N ILE A 99 14.16 -4.59 -6.70
CA ILE A 99 14.07 -4.07 -5.32
C ILE A 99 15.21 -4.50 -4.40
N GLU A 100 16.01 -5.49 -4.81
CA GLU A 100 17.22 -5.93 -4.10
C GLU A 100 18.43 -5.05 -4.43
N ARG A 101 18.30 -4.10 -5.36
CA ARG A 101 19.38 -3.17 -5.71
C ARG A 101 19.33 -1.91 -4.83
N PRO A 102 20.50 -1.36 -4.45
CA PRO A 102 20.58 -0.07 -3.76
C PRO A 102 19.81 1.05 -4.45
N ASP A 103 19.17 1.91 -3.67
CA ASP A 103 18.56 3.16 -4.13
C ASP A 103 19.10 4.34 -3.31
N VAL A 104 19.62 5.36 -3.99
CA VAL A 104 20.17 6.57 -3.36
C VAL A 104 19.12 7.31 -2.51
N ARG A 105 17.83 7.22 -2.87
CA ARG A 105 16.71 7.80 -2.11
C ARG A 105 16.50 7.09 -0.78
N LEU A 106 17.05 5.89 -0.61
CA LEU A 106 17.04 5.12 0.63
C LEU A 106 18.39 5.16 1.36
N GLY A 107 19.33 6.02 0.94
CA GLY A 107 20.67 6.07 1.54
C GLY A 107 21.51 4.83 1.21
N ASP A 108 21.41 4.37 -0.05
CA ASP A 108 22.07 3.18 -0.60
C ASP A 108 21.62 1.84 0.00
N GLU A 109 20.59 1.82 0.85
CA GLU A 109 19.82 0.61 1.16
C GLU A 109 18.98 0.21 -0.06
N SER A 110 18.74 -1.09 -0.24
CA SER A 110 17.73 -1.55 -1.20
C SER A 110 16.32 -1.42 -0.60
N ILE A 111 15.28 -1.36 -1.46
CA ILE A 111 13.88 -1.41 -1.01
C ILE A 111 13.63 -2.67 -0.17
N ALA A 112 14.22 -3.80 -0.59
CA ALA A 112 14.08 -5.06 0.10
C ALA A 112 14.70 -5.04 1.50
N ASP A 113 15.89 -4.43 1.65
CA ASP A 113 16.55 -4.28 2.95
C ASP A 113 15.73 -3.39 3.89
N VAL A 114 15.15 -2.31 3.37
CA VAL A 114 14.27 -1.45 4.17
C VAL A 114 13.06 -2.21 4.69
N PHE A 115 12.38 -3.03 3.88
CA PHE A 115 11.29 -3.86 4.37
C PHE A 115 11.76 -4.86 5.43
N ARG A 116 12.85 -5.58 5.18
CA ARG A 116 13.40 -6.58 6.10
C ARG A 116 13.85 -5.97 7.42
N SER A 117 14.35 -4.73 7.40
CA SER A 117 14.85 -4.02 8.59
C SER A 117 13.81 -3.82 9.68
N VAL A 118 12.51 -3.82 9.31
CA VAL A 118 11.38 -3.71 10.25
C VAL A 118 10.62 -5.02 10.44
N GLY A 119 11.19 -6.15 9.97
CA GLY A 119 10.57 -7.48 10.05
C GLY A 119 9.59 -7.79 8.91
N GLY A 120 9.54 -6.94 7.87
CA GLY A 120 8.73 -7.16 6.69
C GLY A 120 9.19 -8.39 5.91
N GLN A 121 8.24 -9.16 5.40
CA GLN A 121 8.50 -10.40 4.67
C GLN A 121 8.19 -10.22 3.19
N ILE A 122 9.16 -10.55 2.33
CA ILE A 122 8.99 -10.44 0.87
C ILE A 122 8.70 -11.83 0.32
N ARG A 123 7.58 -11.96 -0.40
CA ARG A 123 7.13 -13.19 -1.05
C ARG A 123 7.55 -13.22 -2.52
N GLN A 124 7.37 -14.37 -3.14
CA GLN A 124 7.45 -14.48 -4.60
C GLN A 124 6.33 -13.67 -5.26
N SER A 125 6.58 -13.23 -6.50
CA SER A 125 5.61 -12.49 -7.30
C SER A 125 4.43 -13.35 -7.70
N TRP A 126 3.31 -13.17 -7.01
CA TRP A 126 2.04 -13.82 -7.31
C TRP A 126 0.88 -13.04 -6.67
N CYS A 127 -0.36 -13.30 -7.12
CA CYS A 127 -1.53 -12.57 -6.61
C CYS A 127 -2.01 -13.08 -5.23
N GLY A 128 -1.81 -14.36 -4.91
CA GLY A 128 -2.19 -15.04 -3.66
C GLY A 128 -3.37 -14.45 -2.89
N PRO A 129 -3.13 -13.75 -1.77
CA PRO A 129 -4.19 -13.26 -0.88
C PRO A 129 -5.14 -12.23 -1.54
N CYS A 130 -4.73 -11.55 -2.62
CA CYS A 130 -5.60 -10.60 -3.35
C CYS A 130 -6.88 -11.25 -3.91
N PHE A 131 -6.85 -12.56 -4.14
CA PHE A 131 -8.03 -13.35 -4.51
C PHE A 131 -8.30 -14.52 -3.55
N GLY A 132 -7.76 -14.42 -2.34
CA GLY A 132 -8.04 -15.34 -1.24
C GLY A 132 -7.34 -16.69 -1.33
N GLN A 133 -6.19 -16.78 -2.00
CA GLN A 133 -5.42 -18.03 -2.10
C GLN A 133 -4.07 -17.96 -1.38
N GLY A 134 -3.59 -19.14 -1.00
CA GLY A 134 -2.28 -19.32 -0.41
C GLY A 134 -2.20 -19.07 1.10
N PRO A 135 -1.01 -19.21 1.67
CA PRO A 135 -0.81 -19.18 3.13
C PRO A 135 -1.10 -17.79 3.73
N ASP A 136 -0.95 -16.73 2.94
CA ASP A 136 -1.18 -15.36 3.40
C ASP A 136 -2.65 -14.90 3.28
N ALA A 137 -3.56 -15.73 2.74
CA ALA A 137 -4.99 -15.42 2.65
C ALA A 137 -5.60 -15.14 4.04
N LEU A 138 -6.70 -14.39 4.07
CA LEU A 138 -7.42 -14.08 5.29
C LEU A 138 -8.25 -15.27 5.76
N GLN A 139 -8.21 -15.52 7.05
CA GLN A 139 -9.11 -16.45 7.73
C GLN A 139 -10.35 -15.71 8.25
N ARG A 140 -11.36 -16.47 8.64
CA ARG A 140 -12.60 -15.92 9.20
C ARG A 140 -12.29 -15.01 10.39
N GLY A 141 -12.82 -13.78 10.36
CA GLY A 141 -12.63 -12.78 11.40
C GLY A 141 -11.34 -11.97 11.28
N GLN A 142 -10.44 -12.32 10.35
CA GLN A 142 -9.22 -11.54 10.12
C GLN A 142 -9.48 -10.31 9.27
N ARG A 143 -8.74 -9.25 9.57
CA ARG A 143 -8.69 -8.00 8.82
C ARG A 143 -7.32 -7.80 8.19
N ALA A 144 -7.29 -7.24 6.99
CA ALA A 144 -6.09 -6.67 6.42
C ALA A 144 -6.28 -5.22 6.01
N ILE A 145 -5.21 -4.44 6.18
CA ILE A 145 -4.98 -3.20 5.42
C ILE A 145 -4.06 -3.56 4.25
N THR A 146 -4.41 -3.16 3.03
CA THR A 146 -3.72 -3.66 1.85
C THR A 146 -3.74 -2.73 0.66
N SER A 147 -2.69 -2.78 -0.15
CA SER A 147 -2.58 -2.07 -1.44
C SER A 147 -3.07 -2.91 -2.61
N PHE A 148 -4.02 -3.81 -2.38
CA PHE A 148 -4.76 -4.47 -3.45
C PHE A 148 -5.90 -3.57 -3.93
N ASN A 149 -6.64 -4.00 -4.95
CA ASN A 149 -7.65 -3.17 -5.60
C ASN A 149 -9.11 -3.58 -5.37
N ARG A 150 -9.35 -4.67 -4.63
CA ARG A 150 -10.71 -5.24 -4.45
C ARG A 150 -10.91 -5.80 -3.06
N ASN A 151 -11.99 -5.40 -2.39
CA ASN A 151 -12.34 -5.80 -1.03
C ASN A 151 -13.80 -6.24 -0.86
N TRP A 152 -14.40 -6.85 -1.88
CA TRP A 152 -15.74 -7.45 -1.74
C TRP A 152 -15.75 -8.55 -0.68
N GLN A 153 -16.94 -8.92 -0.22
CA GLN A 153 -17.10 -9.99 0.76
C GLN A 153 -16.44 -11.28 0.26
N ASN A 154 -15.67 -11.94 1.13
CA ASN A 154 -14.91 -13.16 0.86
C ASN A 154 -13.79 -13.03 -0.20
N ARG A 155 -13.48 -11.82 -0.67
CA ARG A 155 -12.53 -11.61 -1.76
C ARG A 155 -11.11 -12.08 -1.42
N MET A 156 -10.66 -11.83 -0.19
CA MET A 156 -9.31 -12.15 0.27
C MET A 156 -9.27 -13.41 1.16
N GLY A 157 -10.38 -14.14 1.22
CA GLY A 157 -10.57 -15.29 2.10
C GLY A 157 -11.96 -15.27 2.75
N VAL A 158 -12.53 -16.46 3.01
CA VAL A 158 -13.89 -16.60 3.51
C VAL A 158 -14.01 -16.01 4.93
N GLY A 159 -14.87 -15.00 5.08
CA GLY A 159 -15.06 -14.27 6.33
C GLY A 159 -13.93 -13.30 6.71
N GLY A 160 -13.00 -13.03 5.78
CA GLY A 160 -11.97 -12.00 5.93
C GLY A 160 -12.40 -10.63 5.40
N GLU A 161 -11.87 -9.58 5.99
CA GLU A 161 -12.18 -8.17 5.66
C GLU A 161 -10.93 -7.44 5.12
N GLY A 162 -11.04 -6.84 3.93
CA GLY A 162 -9.97 -6.06 3.32
C GLY A 162 -10.24 -4.56 3.34
N TYR A 163 -9.29 -3.77 3.84
CA TYR A 163 -9.28 -2.32 3.75
C TYR A 163 -8.25 -1.93 2.69
N LEU A 164 -8.66 -1.19 1.67
CA LEU A 164 -7.77 -0.82 0.56
C LEU A 164 -7.11 0.52 0.83
N ALA A 165 -5.82 0.64 0.59
CA ALA A 165 -5.08 1.89 0.75
C ALA A 165 -3.82 1.91 -0.13
N SER A 166 -3.16 3.05 -0.27
CA SER A 166 -1.87 3.10 -0.98
C SER A 166 -0.76 2.34 -0.23
N PRO A 167 0.32 1.90 -0.90
CA PRO A 167 1.47 1.26 -0.25
C PRO A 167 2.03 2.06 0.93
N ALA A 168 2.10 3.40 0.80
CA ALA A 168 2.53 4.29 1.87
C ALA A 168 1.63 4.22 3.11
N VAL A 169 0.30 4.21 2.93
CA VAL A 169 -0.66 4.10 4.05
C VAL A 169 -0.59 2.72 4.68
N VAL A 170 -0.45 1.65 3.89
CA VAL A 170 -0.29 0.28 4.42
C VAL A 170 0.99 0.17 5.25
N ALA A 171 2.11 0.74 4.77
CA ALA A 171 3.37 0.76 5.48
C ALA A 171 3.28 1.55 6.80
N ALA A 172 2.68 2.74 6.77
CA ALA A 172 2.44 3.53 7.98
C ALA A 172 1.57 2.77 8.98
N SER A 173 0.48 2.16 8.51
CA SER A 173 -0.43 1.34 9.33
C SER A 173 0.29 0.17 9.99
N ALA A 174 1.18 -0.52 9.24
CA ALA A 174 1.98 -1.63 9.77
C ALA A 174 2.92 -1.19 10.91
N LEU A 175 3.48 0.02 10.81
CA LEU A 175 4.37 0.60 11.82
C LEU A 175 3.62 1.06 13.08
N VAL A 176 2.40 1.61 12.95
CA VAL A 176 1.64 2.12 14.12
C VAL A 176 0.65 1.12 14.72
N GLY A 177 0.31 0.05 14.00
CA GLY A 177 -0.52 -1.06 14.48
C GLY A 177 -2.04 -0.91 14.29
N TYR A 178 -2.49 0.18 13.67
CA TYR A 178 -3.88 0.45 13.30
C TYR A 178 -3.94 1.17 11.95
N MET A 179 -5.11 1.22 11.32
CA MET A 179 -5.29 1.81 10.00
C MET A 179 -5.07 3.32 10.05
N ALA A 180 -3.96 3.77 9.48
CA ALA A 180 -3.46 5.13 9.67
C ALA A 180 -2.61 5.63 8.48
N PRO A 181 -2.69 6.92 8.15
CA PRO A 181 -1.79 7.55 7.19
C PRO A 181 -0.39 7.82 7.79
N PRO A 182 0.62 8.14 6.95
CA PRO A 182 1.95 8.52 7.41
C PRO A 182 1.99 9.66 8.45
N SER A 183 0.99 10.55 8.49
CA SER A 183 0.93 11.63 9.48
C SER A 183 0.87 11.17 10.92
N GLU A 184 0.37 9.95 11.18
CA GLU A 184 0.38 9.36 12.53
C GLU A 184 1.78 8.93 12.99
N LEU A 185 2.77 8.90 12.08
CA LEU A 185 4.19 8.75 12.38
C LEU A 185 4.91 10.11 12.52
N GLY A 186 4.16 11.22 12.53
CA GLY A 186 4.73 12.57 12.48
C GLY A 186 5.27 12.96 11.10
N LEU A 187 4.96 12.18 10.06
CA LEU A 187 5.42 12.46 8.69
C LEU A 187 4.42 13.37 7.99
N ARG A 188 4.89 14.53 7.51
CA ARG A 188 4.07 15.36 6.63
C ARG A 188 4.02 14.70 5.25
N TRP A 189 2.82 14.42 4.75
CA TRP A 189 2.66 13.95 3.37
C TRP A 189 3.14 15.03 2.41
N ASP A 190 4.10 14.66 1.55
CA ASP A 190 4.58 15.44 0.43
C ASP A 190 4.62 14.52 -0.80
N ALA A 191 3.77 14.83 -1.79
CA ALA A 191 3.69 14.05 -3.02
C ALA A 191 5.02 14.03 -3.79
N ASN A 192 5.86 15.06 -3.69
CA ASN A 192 7.17 15.06 -4.33
C ASN A 192 8.17 14.15 -3.60
N GLN A 193 7.97 13.92 -2.31
CA GLN A 193 8.84 13.07 -1.50
C GLN A 193 8.40 11.61 -1.50
N PHE A 194 7.08 11.35 -1.51
CA PHE A 194 6.51 10.01 -1.33
C PHE A 194 5.68 9.51 -2.52
N GLY A 195 5.35 10.38 -3.49
CA GLY A 195 4.56 10.06 -4.67
C GLY A 195 5.35 9.49 -5.85
N ILE A 196 6.67 9.68 -5.83
CA ILE A 196 7.69 9.18 -6.79
C ILE A 196 7.54 9.75 -8.20
#